data_AF-A0A257A1P5-F1
#
_entry.id   AF-A0A257A1P5-F1
#
_cell.length_a   1.000
_cell.length_b   1.000
_cell.length_c   1.000
_cell.angle_alpha   90.00
_cell.angle_beta   90.00
_cell.angle_gamma   90.00
#
_symmetry.space_group_name_H-M   'P 1'
#
loop_
_entity.id
_entity.type
_entity.pdbx_description
1 polymer ?
#
loop_
_entity_poly.entity_id
_entity_poly.type
_entity_poly.pdbx_seq_one_letter_code
_entity_poly.pdbx_strand_id
1 'polypeptide(L)'
;MVHVEILDDELKPVEYGKAGHIVVTKLYGDATPIIRYNGLNDFVIPLAKKCNCGINTPLMGRIAGRKADSIIMPSGKIIPPSSITGIPAKVMEKLGTKKLLQFQIIQKSLEEVDVLIVIDQKLRNVGPSVEMICNELKKKFEERFGGEIEVNVKEVSEIKKEADLETPPPVVTSLVRIDGK
;
A
#
# COMPACT_ATOMS: atom_id res chain seq x y z
N MET A 1 4.92 28.17 -7.31
CA MET A 1 5.66 27.87 -6.05
C MET A 1 4.72 27.20 -5.06
N VAL A 2 5.14 26.14 -4.37
CA VAL A 2 4.31 25.45 -3.36
C VAL A 2 5.07 25.34 -2.05
N HIS A 3 4.36 25.41 -0.93
CA HIS A 3 4.86 25.05 0.39
C HIS A 3 4.32 23.67 0.74
N VAL A 4 5.21 22.78 1.18
CA VAL A 4 4.88 21.39 1.50
C VAL A 4 5.23 21.13 2.96
N GLU A 5 4.25 20.63 3.71
CA GLU A 5 4.39 20.15 5.07
C GLU A 5 4.20 18.62 5.09
N ILE A 6 4.82 17.95 6.07
CA ILE A 6 4.55 16.53 6.35
C ILE A 6 4.14 16.44 7.81
N LEU A 7 2.86 16.14 8.04
CA LEU A 7 2.21 16.31 9.35
C LEU A 7 1.65 14.99 9.90
N ASP A 8 1.60 14.87 11.22
CA ASP A 8 0.82 13.83 11.90
C ASP A 8 -0.69 14.16 11.90
N ASP A 9 -1.48 13.28 12.53
CA ASP A 9 -2.93 13.44 12.66
C ASP A 9 -3.31 14.65 13.57
N GLU A 10 -2.38 15.18 14.37
CA GLU A 10 -2.55 16.39 15.20
C GLU A 10 -2.09 17.67 14.48
N LEU A 11 -1.80 17.60 13.18
CA LEU A 11 -1.30 18.70 12.34
C LEU A 11 0.07 19.25 12.78
N LYS A 12 0.89 18.43 13.47
CA LYS A 12 2.26 18.76 13.85
C LYS A 12 3.27 18.13 12.89
N PRO A 13 4.42 18.76 12.63
CA PRO A 13 5.46 18.17 11.79
C PRO A 13 5.95 16.83 12.33
N VAL A 14 6.04 15.81 11.46
CA VAL A 14 6.63 14.53 11.84
C VAL A 14 8.16 14.60 11.87
N GLU A 15 8.78 13.77 12.70
CA GLU A 15 10.23 13.58 12.68
C GLU A 15 10.68 12.88 11.38
N TYR A 16 11.92 13.13 10.95
CA TYR A 16 12.52 12.40 9.84
C TYR A 16 12.49 10.89 10.06
N GLY A 17 12.14 10.15 9.01
CA GLY A 17 11.97 8.69 9.09
C GLY A 17 10.59 8.23 9.59
N LYS A 18 9.75 9.11 10.12
CA LYS A 18 8.34 8.81 10.44
C LYS A 18 7.43 9.16 9.28
N ALA A 19 6.38 8.38 9.08
CA ALA A 19 5.39 8.65 8.05
C ALA A 19 4.44 9.76 8.50
N GLY A 20 4.10 10.69 7.61
CA GLY A 20 3.07 11.71 7.83
C GLY A 20 2.34 12.07 6.55
N HIS A 21 1.24 12.80 6.68
CA HIS A 21 0.43 13.30 5.56
C HIS A 21 1.17 14.39 4.81
N ILE A 22 1.19 14.30 3.48
CA ILE A 22 1.61 15.43 2.66
C ILE A 22 0.52 16.50 2.66
N VAL A 23 0.89 17.71 3.04
CA VAL A 23 -0.01 18.87 3.10
C VAL A 23 0.57 19.97 2.23
N VAL A 24 -0.23 20.50 1.30
CA VAL A 24 0.24 21.43 0.28
C VAL A 24 -0.47 22.78 0.38
N THR A 25 0.32 23.84 0.34
CA THR A 25 -0.15 25.22 0.16
C THR A 25 0.40 25.77 -1.16
N LYS A 26 -0.50 26.25 -2.02
CA LYS A 26 -0.15 26.87 -3.31
C LYS A 26 0.21 28.35 -3.06
N LEU A 27 1.42 28.75 -3.44
CA LEU A 27 1.95 30.12 -3.26
C LEU A 27 2.05 30.89 -4.59
N TYR A 28 1.18 30.60 -5.56
CA TYR A 28 1.22 31.25 -6.87
C TYR A 28 -0.14 31.19 -7.59
N GLY A 29 -0.35 32.17 -8.48
CA GLY A 29 -1.52 32.30 -9.34
C GLY A 29 -2.72 32.92 -8.64
N ASP A 30 -3.57 33.60 -9.44
CA ASP A 30 -4.74 34.35 -8.95
C ASP A 30 -6.05 33.51 -8.95
N ALA A 31 -5.94 32.25 -9.31
CA ALA A 31 -7.04 31.28 -9.27
C ALA A 31 -7.34 30.83 -7.82
N THR A 32 -8.16 29.79 -7.68
CA THR A 32 -8.58 29.25 -6.38
C THR A 32 -7.41 29.05 -5.41
N PRO A 33 -7.43 29.66 -4.21
CA PRO A 33 -6.41 29.47 -3.21
C PRO A 33 -6.47 28.04 -2.66
N ILE A 34 -5.30 27.43 -2.50
CA ILE A 34 -5.15 26.10 -1.89
C ILE A 34 -4.24 26.29 -0.68
N ILE A 35 -4.79 26.15 0.53
CA ILE A 35 -4.09 26.39 1.80
C ILE A 35 -4.21 25.13 2.66
N ARG A 36 -3.06 24.59 3.08
CA ARG A 36 -2.94 23.36 3.89
C ARG A 36 -3.86 22.22 3.43
N TYR A 37 -3.89 21.97 2.12
CA TYR A 37 -4.71 20.91 1.56
C TYR A 37 -4.11 19.53 1.84
N ASN A 38 -4.87 18.67 2.52
CA ASN A 38 -4.51 17.29 2.88
C ASN A 38 -5.35 16.24 2.14
N GLY A 39 -6.26 16.64 1.25
CA GLY A 39 -7.20 15.73 0.57
C GLY A 39 -6.55 14.72 -0.39
N LEU A 40 -5.22 14.78 -0.55
CA LEU A 40 -4.44 13.75 -1.23
C LEU A 40 -4.44 12.42 -0.45
N ASN A 41 -4.55 12.49 0.88
CA ASN A 41 -4.42 11.34 1.81
C ASN A 41 -3.15 10.51 1.62
N ASP A 42 -2.16 11.08 0.93
CA ASP A 42 -0.87 10.45 0.64
C ASP A 42 0.09 10.62 1.82
N PHE A 43 0.78 9.54 2.16
CA PHE A 43 1.82 9.54 3.19
C PHE A 43 3.21 9.58 2.57
N VAL A 44 4.08 10.37 3.18
CA VAL A 44 5.49 10.47 2.81
C VAL A 44 6.35 10.29 4.05
N ILE A 45 7.50 9.63 3.89
CA ILE A 45 8.53 9.55 4.92
C ILE A 45 9.64 10.55 4.55
N PRO A 46 9.82 11.65 5.30
CA PRO A 46 10.86 12.63 5.02
C PRO A 46 12.23 12.08 5.38
N LEU A 47 13.25 12.50 4.63
CA LEU A 47 14.64 12.10 4.85
C LEU A 47 15.45 13.22 5.51
N ALA A 48 16.17 12.87 6.58
CA ALA A 48 17.19 13.72 7.18
C ALA A 48 18.48 13.73 6.33
N LYS A 49 18.39 14.10 5.05
CA LYS A 49 19.52 14.17 4.13
C LYS A 49 19.47 15.47 3.33
N LYS A 50 20.65 15.95 2.93
CA LYS A 50 20.80 17.03 1.94
C LYS A 50 21.25 16.41 0.62
N CYS A 51 20.68 16.89 -0.49
CA CYS A 51 21.11 16.46 -1.81
C CYS A 51 22.38 17.23 -2.21
N ASN A 52 23.28 16.59 -2.95
CA ASN A 52 24.50 17.22 -3.47
C ASN A 52 24.24 18.08 -4.74
N CYS A 53 23.00 18.14 -5.24
CA CYS A 53 22.64 18.90 -6.44
C CYS A 53 22.60 20.43 -6.23
N GLY A 54 22.78 20.91 -5.00
CA GLY A 54 22.77 22.34 -4.66
C GLY A 54 21.39 22.91 -4.29
N ILE A 55 20.31 22.14 -4.42
CA ILE A 55 18.97 22.53 -3.98
C ILE A 55 18.80 22.24 -2.49
N ASN A 56 18.49 23.27 -1.70
CA ASN A 56 18.35 23.21 -0.24
C ASN A 56 16.88 23.13 0.24
N THR A 57 16.11 22.21 -0.33
CA THR A 57 14.74 21.91 0.13
C THR A 57 14.68 20.59 0.88
N PRO A 58 13.70 20.37 1.78
CA PRO A 58 13.49 19.07 2.42
C PRO A 58 13.37 17.94 1.39
N LEU A 59 14.00 16.80 1.68
CA LEU A 59 13.94 15.63 0.81
C LEU A 59 12.76 14.74 1.19
N MET A 60 11.89 14.50 0.22
CA MET A 60 10.92 13.42 0.31
C MET A 60 11.66 12.10 0.09
N GLY A 61 11.46 11.17 1.00
CA GLY A 61 11.93 9.81 0.84
C GLY A 61 10.93 8.99 0.05
N ARG A 62 10.39 7.97 0.70
CA ARG A 62 9.45 7.04 0.07
C ARG A 62 8.03 7.60 0.15
N ILE A 63 7.33 7.61 -0.99
CA ILE A 63 5.88 7.78 -1.03
C ILE A 63 5.29 6.46 -0.52
N ALA A 64 4.67 6.50 0.66
CA ALA A 64 4.11 5.33 1.32
C ALA A 64 2.79 4.88 0.66
N GLY A 65 2.11 5.78 -0.06
CA GLY A 65 0.80 5.56 -0.67
C GLY A 65 -0.29 6.28 0.12
N ARG A 66 -1.56 5.92 -0.11
CA ARG A 66 -2.69 6.50 0.65
C ARG A 66 -2.90 5.78 1.99
N LYS A 67 -3.29 6.51 3.04
CA LYS A 67 -3.60 5.93 4.37
C LYS A 67 -4.61 4.79 4.26
N ALA A 68 -5.65 5.00 3.46
CA ALA A 68 -6.76 4.08 3.26
C ALA A 68 -6.34 2.72 2.67
N ASP A 69 -5.17 2.66 2.01
CA ASP A 69 -4.71 1.48 1.29
C ASP A 69 -3.59 0.73 2.04
N SER A 70 -3.33 1.07 3.30
CA SER A 70 -2.26 0.48 4.13
C SER A 70 -2.77 -0.61 5.07
N ILE A 71 -1.93 -1.60 5.36
CA ILE A 71 -2.21 -2.65 6.35
C ILE A 71 -1.73 -2.17 7.72
N ILE A 72 -2.57 -2.31 8.75
CA ILE A 72 -2.28 -1.87 10.12
C ILE A 72 -1.92 -3.11 10.94
N MET A 73 -0.70 -3.19 11.45
CA MET A 73 -0.26 -4.33 12.26
C MET A 73 -0.86 -4.27 13.68
N PRO A 74 -1.01 -5.40 14.39
CA PRO A 74 -1.35 -5.42 15.81
C PRO A 74 -0.41 -4.56 16.67
N SER A 75 0.87 -4.49 16.31
CA SER A 75 1.87 -3.60 16.93
C SER A 75 1.66 -2.09 16.67
N GLY A 76 0.65 -1.69 15.88
CA GLY A 76 0.41 -0.30 15.45
C GLY A 76 1.29 0.15 14.28
N LYS A 77 2.20 -0.71 13.80
CA LYS A 77 3.03 -0.43 12.63
C LYS A 77 2.17 -0.37 11.37
N ILE A 78 2.39 0.65 10.55
CA ILE A 78 1.70 0.79 9.24
C ILE A 78 2.57 0.16 8.14
N ILE A 79 2.00 -0.80 7.41
CA ILE A 79 2.62 -1.43 6.25
C ILE A 79 2.06 -0.79 4.98
N PRO A 80 2.86 0.01 4.26
CA PRO A 80 2.40 0.69 3.05
C PRO A 80 2.12 -0.32 1.92
N PRO A 81 1.11 -0.08 1.07
CA PRO A 81 0.77 -0.97 -0.05
C PRO A 81 1.97 -1.20 -0.98
N SER A 82 2.79 -0.17 -1.23
CA SER A 82 4.02 -0.27 -2.04
C SER A 82 5.03 -1.31 -1.53
N SER A 83 4.90 -1.77 -0.28
CA SER A 83 5.80 -2.77 0.30
C SER A 83 5.32 -4.22 0.17
N ILE A 84 4.08 -4.42 -0.29
CA ILE A 84 3.44 -5.74 -0.38
C ILE A 84 2.91 -6.05 -1.78
N THR A 85 2.55 -5.04 -2.57
CA THR A 85 2.03 -5.22 -3.94
C THR A 85 3.04 -5.85 -4.91
N GLY A 86 4.35 -5.76 -4.62
CA GLY A 86 5.40 -6.43 -5.40
C GLY A 86 5.61 -7.91 -5.06
N ILE A 87 5.01 -8.43 -3.98
CA ILE A 87 5.21 -9.83 -3.56
C ILE A 87 4.72 -10.82 -4.61
N PRO A 88 3.47 -10.70 -5.15
CA PRO A 88 2.98 -11.68 -6.11
C PRO A 88 3.84 -11.76 -7.38
N ALA A 89 4.28 -10.61 -7.91
CA ALA A 89 5.16 -10.57 -9.08
C ALA A 89 6.48 -11.34 -8.85
N LYS A 90 7.11 -11.16 -7.68
CA LYS A 90 8.34 -11.88 -7.31
C LYS A 90 8.12 -13.38 -7.15
N VAL A 91 6.97 -13.80 -6.61
CA VAL A 91 6.61 -15.21 -6.51
C VAL A 91 6.40 -15.82 -7.90
N MET A 92 5.72 -15.11 -8.80
CA MET A 92 5.54 -15.54 -10.19
C MET A 92 6.87 -15.68 -10.94
N GLU A 93 7.77 -14.71 -10.77
CA GLU A 93 9.13 -14.75 -11.33
C GLU A 93 9.92 -15.95 -10.79
N LYS A 94 9.95 -16.13 -9.47
CA LYS A 94 10.64 -17.26 -8.82
C LYS A 94 10.13 -18.61 -9.30
N LEU A 95 8.82 -18.75 -9.50
CA LEU A 95 8.18 -19.99 -9.94
C LEU A 95 8.13 -20.13 -11.48
N GLY A 96 8.66 -19.15 -12.22
CA GLY A 96 8.72 -19.19 -13.68
C GLY A 96 7.36 -19.25 -14.37
N THR A 97 6.33 -18.60 -13.81
CA THR A 97 4.94 -18.73 -14.26
C THR A 97 4.26 -17.37 -14.45
N LYS A 98 3.25 -17.32 -15.31
CA LYS A 98 2.42 -16.12 -15.59
C LYS A 98 0.92 -16.37 -15.33
N LYS A 99 0.60 -17.38 -14.52
CA LYS A 99 -0.78 -17.82 -14.25
C LYS A 99 -1.64 -16.80 -13.50
N LEU A 100 -1.03 -15.91 -12.72
CA LEU A 100 -1.76 -14.96 -11.89
C LEU A 100 -2.27 -13.80 -12.76
N LEU A 101 -3.57 -13.76 -12.99
CA LEU A 101 -4.22 -12.68 -13.76
C LEU A 101 -4.45 -11.44 -12.90
N GLN A 102 -4.90 -11.65 -11.67
CA GLN A 102 -5.24 -10.58 -10.75
C GLN A 102 -5.04 -11.05 -9.32
N PHE A 103 -4.78 -10.11 -8.42
CA PHE A 103 -4.77 -10.35 -6.99
C PHE A 103 -5.34 -9.16 -6.23
N GLN A 104 -5.78 -9.39 -5.00
CA GLN A 104 -6.20 -8.35 -4.07
C GLN A 104 -5.78 -8.74 -2.66
N ILE A 105 -5.34 -7.76 -1.87
CA ILE A 105 -4.93 -7.92 -0.48
C ILE A 105 -5.96 -7.18 0.39
N ILE A 106 -6.66 -7.90 1.25
CA ILE A 106 -7.74 -7.37 2.08
C ILE A 106 -7.40 -7.63 3.54
N GLN A 107 -7.17 -6.58 4.32
CA GLN A 107 -7.14 -6.71 5.77
C GLN A 107 -8.57 -6.76 6.31
N LYS A 108 -8.94 -7.90 6.90
CA LYS A 108 -10.26 -8.12 7.50
C LYS A 108 -10.32 -7.60 8.93
N SER A 109 -9.24 -7.80 9.68
CA SER A 109 -9.07 -7.38 11.08
C SER A 109 -7.60 -7.06 11.36
N LEU A 110 -7.26 -6.65 12.58
CA LEU A 110 -5.85 -6.46 12.97
C LEU A 110 -5.05 -7.76 12.87
N GLU A 111 -5.70 -8.91 12.98
CA GLU A 111 -5.08 -10.23 13.07
C GLU A 111 -5.20 -11.04 11.78
N GLU A 112 -5.98 -10.58 10.78
CA GLU A 112 -6.28 -11.35 9.57
C GLU A 112 -6.14 -10.55 8.28
N VAL A 113 -5.39 -11.12 7.32
CA VAL A 113 -5.28 -10.64 5.94
C VAL A 113 -5.61 -11.75 4.94
N ASP A 114 -6.56 -11.46 4.06
CA ASP A 114 -6.90 -12.26 2.89
C ASP A 114 -6.10 -11.79 1.67
N VAL A 115 -5.50 -12.72 0.94
CA VAL A 115 -4.89 -12.52 -0.38
C VAL A 115 -5.72 -13.30 -1.39
N LEU A 116 -6.56 -12.60 -2.13
CA LEU A 116 -7.37 -13.18 -3.20
C LEU A 116 -6.53 -13.27 -4.46
N ILE A 117 -6.61 -14.38 -5.17
CA ILE A 117 -5.93 -14.57 -6.47
C ILE A 117 -6.90 -15.07 -7.53
N VAL A 118 -6.72 -14.59 -8.76
CA VAL A 118 -7.42 -15.07 -9.95
C VAL A 118 -6.42 -15.74 -10.87
N ILE A 119 -6.65 -17.02 -11.17
CA ILE A 119 -5.77 -17.84 -12.00
C ILE A 119 -6.29 -17.91 -13.45
N ASP A 120 -5.38 -17.77 -14.40
CA ASP A 120 -5.64 -18.05 -15.81
C ASP A 120 -5.92 -19.54 -16.00
N GLN A 121 -7.18 -19.87 -16.27
CA GLN A 121 -7.63 -21.24 -16.47
C GLN A 121 -6.94 -21.91 -17.67
N LYS A 122 -6.48 -21.15 -18.68
CA LYS A 122 -5.72 -21.70 -19.82
C LYS A 122 -4.35 -22.20 -19.40
N LEU A 123 -3.76 -21.60 -18.37
CA LEU A 123 -2.44 -21.95 -17.86
C LEU A 123 -2.51 -22.82 -16.61
N ARG A 124 -3.71 -23.14 -16.09
CA ARG A 124 -3.90 -23.88 -14.83
C ARG A 124 -3.06 -25.16 -14.75
N ASN A 125 -3.01 -25.92 -15.84
CA ASN A 125 -2.31 -27.20 -15.90
C ASN A 125 -0.86 -27.11 -16.43
N VAL A 126 -0.28 -25.90 -16.61
CA VAL A 126 1.06 -25.69 -17.21
C VAL A 126 2.07 -25.19 -16.18
N GLY A 127 3.11 -25.94 -15.82
CA GLY A 127 4.09 -25.49 -14.81
C GLY A 127 3.59 -25.68 -13.37
N PRO A 128 3.91 -24.77 -12.42
CA PRO A 128 3.62 -25.00 -10.99
C PRO A 128 2.11 -25.11 -10.72
N SER A 129 1.75 -25.94 -9.74
CA SER A 129 0.36 -26.07 -9.28
C SER A 129 -0.13 -24.78 -8.62
N VAL A 130 -1.45 -24.56 -8.64
CA VAL A 130 -2.06 -23.40 -7.94
C VAL A 130 -1.77 -23.47 -6.44
N GLU A 131 -1.80 -24.67 -5.86
CA GLU A 131 -1.46 -24.90 -4.45
C GLU A 131 -0.03 -24.44 -4.13
N MET A 132 0.94 -24.75 -4.99
CA MET A 132 2.33 -24.30 -4.80
C MET A 132 2.44 -22.76 -4.83
N ILE A 133 1.69 -22.11 -5.72
CA ILE A 133 1.60 -20.65 -5.78
C ILE A 133 1.01 -20.10 -4.49
N CYS A 134 -0.12 -20.65 -4.02
CA CYS A 134 -0.77 -20.22 -2.79
C CYS A 134 0.16 -20.37 -1.58
N ASN A 135 0.86 -21.48 -1.45
CA ASN A 135 1.79 -21.74 -0.36
C ASN A 135 2.98 -20.78 -0.37
N GLU A 136 3.57 -20.52 -1.54
CA GLU A 136 4.70 -19.58 -1.65
C GLU A 136 4.26 -18.13 -1.40
N LEU A 137 3.07 -17.73 -1.87
CA LEU A 137 2.48 -16.42 -1.53
C LEU A 137 2.27 -16.30 -0.03
N LYS A 138 1.58 -17.27 0.59
CA LYS A 138 1.30 -17.28 2.03
C LYS A 138 2.58 -17.07 2.83
N LYS A 139 3.60 -17.90 2.55
CA LYS A 139 4.92 -17.80 3.17
C LYS A 139 5.54 -16.40 3.03
N LYS A 140 5.53 -15.82 1.82
CA LYS A 140 6.15 -14.51 1.57
C LYS A 140 5.43 -13.36 2.27
N PHE A 141 4.11 -13.43 2.37
CA PHE A 141 3.33 -12.46 3.12
C PHE A 141 3.53 -12.61 4.64
N GLU A 142 3.54 -13.84 5.17
CA GLU A 142 3.83 -14.10 6.59
C GLU A 142 5.22 -13.61 6.99
N GLU A 143 6.24 -13.88 6.17
CA GLU A 143 7.60 -13.33 6.34
C GLU A 143 7.58 -11.79 6.39
N ARG A 144 6.77 -11.16 5.52
CA ARG A 144 6.66 -9.70 5.43
C ARG A 144 5.95 -9.08 6.62
N PHE A 145 4.96 -9.76 7.18
CA PHE A 145 4.18 -9.35 8.35
C PHE A 145 4.81 -9.78 9.68
N GLY A 146 5.90 -10.55 9.65
CA GLY A 146 6.61 -10.96 10.86
C GLY A 146 5.83 -11.95 11.74
N GLY A 147 4.85 -12.65 11.16
CA GLY A 147 4.00 -13.61 11.90
C GLY A 147 2.98 -13.00 12.86
N GLU A 148 2.85 -11.67 12.91
CA GLU A 148 1.86 -10.99 13.77
C GLU A 148 0.42 -11.12 13.22
N ILE A 149 0.27 -11.43 11.93
CA ILE A 149 -1.03 -11.47 11.22
C ILE A 149 -1.16 -12.83 10.53
N GLU A 150 -2.33 -13.45 10.67
CA GLU A 150 -2.72 -14.63 9.91
C GLU A 150 -2.95 -14.28 8.44
N VAL A 151 -2.29 -15.02 7.54
CA VAL A 151 -2.42 -14.83 6.09
C VAL A 151 -3.19 -15.98 5.47
N ASN A 152 -4.29 -15.63 4.80
CA ASN A 152 -5.14 -16.54 4.07
C ASN A 152 -5.02 -16.27 2.57
N VAL A 153 -4.62 -17.26 1.77
CA VAL A 153 -4.55 -17.14 0.31
C VAL A 153 -5.69 -17.93 -0.32
N LYS A 154 -6.55 -17.26 -1.09
CA LYS A 154 -7.79 -17.83 -1.63
C LYS A 154 -7.86 -17.65 -3.15
N GLU A 155 -7.98 -18.75 -3.90
CA GLU A 155 -8.34 -18.69 -5.32
C GLU A 155 -9.82 -18.30 -5.44
N VAL A 156 -10.10 -17.27 -6.24
CA VAL A 156 -11.46 -16.81 -6.55
C VAL A 156 -11.64 -16.76 -8.06
N SER A 157 -12.89 -16.94 -8.52
CA SER A 157 -13.21 -16.86 -9.95
C SER A 157 -13.06 -15.45 -10.50
N GLU A 158 -13.34 -14.44 -9.66
CA GLU A 158 -13.22 -13.02 -9.98
C GLU A 158 -13.02 -12.20 -8.70
N ILE A 159 -12.41 -11.02 -8.83
CA ILE A 159 -12.38 -10.01 -7.77
C ILE A 159 -13.41 -8.94 -8.14
N LYS A 160 -14.50 -8.89 -7.35
CA LYS A 160 -15.61 -7.99 -7.60
C LYS A 160 -15.21 -6.54 -7.34
N LYS A 161 -15.66 -5.64 -8.23
CA LYS A 161 -15.72 -4.21 -7.95
C LYS A 161 -16.92 -3.92 -7.05
N GLU A 162 -16.84 -2.88 -6.23
CA GLU A 162 -18.04 -2.32 -5.62
C GLU A 162 -18.94 -1.71 -6.71
N ALA A 163 -20.26 -1.78 -6.52
CA ALA A 163 -21.24 -1.50 -7.56
C ALA A 163 -21.13 -0.08 -8.16
N ASP A 164 -20.65 0.88 -7.36
CA ASP A 164 -20.60 2.31 -7.72
C ASP A 164 -19.22 2.82 -8.16
N LEU A 165 -18.22 1.92 -8.27
CA LEU A 165 -16.88 2.31 -8.71
C LEU A 165 -16.73 2.19 -10.24
N GLU A 166 -16.44 3.32 -10.89
CA GLU A 166 -16.00 3.36 -12.31
C GLU A 166 -14.59 2.80 -12.50
N THR A 167 -13.82 2.66 -11.42
CA THR A 167 -12.45 2.16 -11.43
C THR A 167 -12.38 0.67 -11.06
N PRO A 168 -11.33 -0.06 -11.51
CA PRO A 168 -11.07 -1.42 -11.04
C PRO A 168 -10.98 -1.50 -9.51
N PRO A 169 -11.25 -2.68 -8.90
CA PRO A 169 -11.13 -2.84 -7.46
C PRO A 169 -9.70 -2.51 -6.99
N PRO A 170 -9.54 -1.83 -5.85
CA PRO A 170 -8.23 -1.50 -5.31
C PRO A 170 -7.43 -2.78 -5.01
N VAL A 171 -6.13 -2.74 -5.27
CA VAL A 171 -5.23 -3.89 -5.08
C VAL A 171 -5.01 -4.19 -3.59
N VAL A 172 -5.04 -3.15 -2.75
CA VAL A 172 -4.95 -3.28 -1.29
C VAL A 172 -6.15 -2.56 -0.67
N THR A 173 -6.78 -3.20 0.30
CA THR A 173 -7.90 -2.64 1.05
C THR A 173 -7.74 -3.01 2.51
N SER A 174 -7.87 -2.04 3.41
CA SER A 174 -8.00 -2.34 4.84
C SER A 174 -9.40 -2.00 5.33
N LEU A 175 -10.06 -2.98 5.93
CA LEU A 175 -11.33 -2.78 6.65
C LEU A 175 -11.10 -2.32 8.09
N VAL A 176 -9.85 -2.32 8.55
CA VAL A 176 -9.47 -1.78 9.85
C VAL A 176 -9.35 -0.28 9.73
N ARG A 177 -10.08 0.45 10.56
CA ARG A 177 -9.95 1.92 10.67
C ARG A 177 -9.12 2.25 11.89
N ILE A 178 -8.15 3.15 11.72
CA ILE A 178 -7.56 3.89 12.84
C ILE A 178 -8.54 5.03 13.16
N ASP A 179 -9.72 4.68 13.65
CA ASP A 179 -10.60 5.67 14.26
C ASP A 179 -10.16 5.82 15.71
N GLY A 180 -9.42 6.88 15.97
CA GLY A 180 -9.16 7.35 17.32
C GLY A 180 -10.48 7.70 17.99
N LYS A 181 -10.91 6.82 18.88
CA LYS A 181 -11.31 7.23 20.22
C LYS A 181 -10.21 6.82 21.19
#